data_AF-A0A957UBX5-F1
#
_entry.id   AF-A0A957UBX5-F1
#
_cell.length_a   1.000
_cell.length_b   1.000
_cell.length_c   1.000
_cell.angle_alpha   90.00
_cell.angle_beta   90.00
_cell.angle_gamma   90.00
#
_symmetry.space_group_name_H-M   'P 1'
#
loop_
_entity.id
_entity.type
_entity.pdbx_description
1 polymer ?
#
loop_
_entity_poly.entity_id
_entity_poly.type
_entity_poly.pdbx_seq_one_letter_code
_entity_poly.pdbx_strand_id
1 'polypeptide(L)'
;TRNTLTIALTSTFFSTIIGTMAALALQRYNFRGRNASETMLYFPIVTPEIVMGIGILVLFSASFGWINSLLALAPDRRLTMGMGTVIVSHIAFSIPFVTLVVRARLHGFDNRLEEAAMDLGANELTT
;
A
#
# COMPACT_ATOMS: atom_id res chain seq x y z
N THR A 1 0.08 6.66 -24.11
CA THR A 1 1.00 5.55 -23.76
C THR A 1 2.05 5.95 -22.73
N ARG A 2 2.80 7.05 -22.92
CA ARG A 2 3.83 7.51 -21.95
C ARG A 2 3.30 7.67 -20.52
N ASN A 3 2.16 8.36 -20.33
CA ASN A 3 1.57 8.57 -19.00
C ASN A 3 1.19 7.24 -18.33
N THR A 4 0.53 6.34 -19.05
CA THR A 4 0.14 5.02 -18.52
C THR A 4 1.37 4.21 -18.09
N LEU A 5 2.45 4.25 -18.88
CA LEU A 5 3.69 3.56 -18.54
C LEU A 5 4.35 4.13 -17.28
N THR A 6 4.38 5.46 -17.15
CA THR A 6 4.87 6.13 -15.94
C THR A 6 4.04 5.74 -14.73
N ILE A 7 2.71 5.73 -14.83
CA ILE A 7 1.83 5.31 -13.73
C ILE A 7 2.14 3.87 -13.35
N ALA A 8 2.11 2.96 -14.31
CA ALA A 8 2.28 1.54 -14.06
C ALA A 8 3.63 1.21 -13.41
N LEU A 9 4.73 1.77 -13.91
CA LEU A 9 6.06 1.52 -13.36
C LEU A 9 6.22 2.09 -11.96
N THR A 10 5.79 3.35 -11.76
CA THR A 10 5.91 4.00 -10.45
C THR A 10 5.00 3.32 -9.42
N SER A 11 3.75 3.04 -9.78
CA SER A 11 2.81 2.37 -8.88
C SER A 11 3.28 0.97 -8.51
N THR A 12 3.75 0.19 -9.48
CA THR A 12 4.26 -1.18 -9.24
C THR A 12 5.45 -1.16 -8.30
N PHE A 13 6.43 -0.28 -8.54
CA PHE A 13 7.62 -0.18 -7.70
C PHE A 13 7.27 0.13 -6.23
N PHE A 14 6.51 1.19 -5.99
CA PHE A 14 6.17 1.61 -4.63
C PHE A 14 5.20 0.64 -3.94
N SER A 15 4.17 0.14 -4.64
CA SER A 15 3.23 -0.82 -4.05
C SER A 15 3.90 -2.16 -3.73
N THR A 16 4.89 -2.57 -4.52
CA THR A 16 5.64 -3.81 -4.24
C THR A 16 6.47 -3.67 -2.98
N ILE A 17 7.20 -2.58 -2.83
CA ILE A 17 8.01 -2.32 -1.63
C ILE A 17 7.10 -2.25 -0.39
N ILE A 18 6.05 -1.42 -0.44
CA ILE A 18 5.16 -1.22 0.71
C ILE A 18 4.38 -2.49 1.05
N GLY A 19 3.82 -3.17 0.05
CA GLY A 19 3.06 -4.39 0.24
C GLY A 19 3.91 -5.56 0.73
N THR A 20 5.16 -5.67 0.27
CA THR A 20 6.11 -6.69 0.76
C THR A 20 6.48 -6.44 2.21
N MET A 21 6.79 -5.19 2.58
CA MET A 21 7.05 -4.84 3.98
C MET A 21 5.85 -5.12 4.87
N ALA A 22 4.64 -4.80 4.41
CA ALA A 22 3.41 -5.11 5.14
C ALA A 22 3.19 -6.62 5.31
N ALA A 23 3.47 -7.42 4.27
CA ALA A 23 3.37 -8.87 4.31
C ALA A 23 4.34 -9.48 5.32
N LEU A 24 5.61 -9.05 5.27
CA LEU A 24 6.64 -9.48 6.23
C LEU A 24 6.25 -9.09 7.66
N ALA A 25 5.78 -7.85 7.86
CA ALA A 25 5.37 -7.37 9.18
C ALA A 25 4.21 -8.21 9.76
N LEU A 26 3.21 -8.54 8.94
CA LEU A 26 2.04 -9.32 9.36
C LEU A 26 2.33 -10.82 9.53
N GLN A 27 3.35 -11.33 8.84
CA GLN A 27 3.80 -12.72 8.94
C GLN A 27 4.70 -12.93 10.15
N ARG A 28 5.68 -12.05 10.39
CA ARG A 28 6.71 -12.21 11.42
C ARG A 28 6.30 -11.69 12.80
N TYR A 29 5.55 -10.58 12.88
CA TYR A 29 5.32 -9.91 14.17
C TYR A 29 3.85 -9.98 14.66
N ASN A 30 3.69 -10.11 15.98
CA ASN A 30 2.42 -9.98 16.68
C ASN A 30 2.34 -8.62 17.39
N PHE A 31 1.72 -7.64 16.74
CA PHE A 31 1.53 -6.29 17.29
C PHE A 31 0.05 -6.02 17.62
N ARG A 32 -0.20 -5.06 18.52
CA ARG A 32 -1.54 -4.80 19.09
C ARG A 32 -2.60 -4.36 18.07
N GLY A 33 -2.18 -3.85 16.90
CA GLY A 33 -3.05 -3.45 15.78
C GLY A 33 -3.21 -4.49 14.67
N ARG A 34 -2.67 -5.70 14.81
CA ARG A 34 -2.59 -6.70 13.74
C ARG A 34 -3.95 -7.00 13.09
N ASN A 35 -4.97 -7.29 13.89
CA ASN A 35 -6.30 -7.62 13.37
C ASN A 35 -6.94 -6.45 12.61
N ALA A 36 -6.72 -5.21 13.05
CA ALA A 36 -7.21 -4.03 12.36
C ALA A 36 -6.52 -3.86 11.00
N SER A 37 -5.19 -4.03 10.96
CA SER A 37 -4.42 -4.01 9.72
C SER A 37 -4.85 -5.11 8.74
N GLU A 38 -5.07 -6.34 9.22
CA GLU A 38 -5.58 -7.44 8.39
C GLU A 38 -6.97 -7.12 7.82
N THR A 39 -7.89 -6.66 8.66
CA THR A 39 -9.25 -6.30 8.23
C THR A 39 -9.21 -5.19 7.17
N MET A 40 -8.36 -4.19 7.36
CA MET A 40 -8.19 -3.08 6.44
C MET A 40 -7.60 -3.52 5.09
N LEU A 41 -6.75 -4.54 5.07
CA LEU A 41 -6.24 -5.13 3.82
C LEU A 41 -7.31 -5.94 3.08
N TYR A 42 -8.22 -6.61 3.78
CA TYR A 42 -9.30 -7.36 3.14
C TYR A 42 -10.44 -6.47 2.62
N PHE A 43 -10.68 -5.32 3.26
CA PHE A 43 -11.74 -4.39 2.85
C PHE A 43 -11.74 -4.03 1.35
N PRO A 44 -10.63 -3.56 0.75
CA PRO A 44 -10.57 -3.23 -0.68
C PRO A 44 -10.68 -4.45 -1.60
N ILE A 45 -10.35 -5.65 -1.11
CA ILE A 45 -10.43 -6.89 -1.89
C ILE A 45 -11.88 -7.37 -2.02
N VAL A 46 -12.68 -7.16 -0.96
CA VAL A 46 -14.11 -7.52 -0.94
C VAL A 46 -14.99 -6.44 -1.59
N THR A 47 -14.53 -5.19 -1.59
CA THR A 47 -15.28 -4.05 -2.15
C THR A 47 -15.22 -4.06 -3.68
N PRO A 48 -16.33 -3.80 -4.39
CA PRO A 48 -16.31 -3.67 -5.85
C PRO A 48 -15.37 -2.55 -6.31
N GLU A 49 -14.60 -2.80 -7.37
CA GLU A 49 -13.57 -1.87 -7.86
C GLU A 49 -14.13 -0.48 -8.20
N ILE A 50 -15.32 -0.41 -8.78
CA ILE A 50 -15.98 0.86 -9.14
C ILE A 50 -16.27 1.68 -7.88
N VAL A 51 -16.73 1.03 -6.81
CA VAL A 51 -17.04 1.70 -5.53
C VAL A 51 -15.76 2.27 -4.93
N MET A 52 -14.67 1.52 -4.96
CA MET A 52 -13.36 1.99 -4.51
C MET A 52 -12.85 3.16 -5.37
N GLY A 53 -13.00 3.10 -6.69
CA GLY A 53 -12.61 4.17 -7.61
C GLY A 53 -13.32 5.50 -7.31
N ILE A 54 -14.65 5.45 -7.14
CA ILE A 54 -15.45 6.61 -6.75
C ILE A 54 -15.09 7.06 -5.33
N GLY A 55 -14.86 6.12 -4.41
CA GLY A 55 -14.47 6.42 -3.03
C GLY A 55 -13.15 7.19 -2.95
N ILE A 56 -12.12 6.78 -3.71
CA ILE A 56 -10.84 7.48 -3.76
C ILE A 56 -10.97 8.86 -4.43
N LEU A 57 -11.82 8.99 -5.46
CA LEU A 57 -12.12 10.28 -6.08
C LEU A 57 -12.73 11.25 -5.05
N VAL A 58 -13.76 10.80 -4.33
CA VAL A 58 -14.42 11.58 -3.28
C VAL A 58 -13.45 11.89 -2.15
N LEU A 59 -12.59 10.93 -1.76
CA LEU A 59 -11.54 11.13 -0.76
C LEU A 59 -10.62 12.28 -1.16
N PHE A 60 -10.03 12.26 -2.35
CA PHE A 60 -9.16 13.35 -2.78
C PHE A 60 -9.91 14.67 -2.91
N SER A 61 -11.15 14.66 -3.40
CA SER A 61 -11.95 15.88 -3.54
C SER A 61 -12.23 16.52 -2.19
N ALA A 62 -12.67 15.72 -1.22
CA ALA A 62 -12.98 16.17 0.13
C ALA A 62 -11.70 16.59 0.86
N SER A 63 -10.65 15.76 0.85
CA SER A 63 -9.41 16.04 1.53
C SER A 63 -8.73 17.30 0.99
N PHE A 64 -8.65 17.48 -0.33
CA PHE A 64 -8.05 18.69 -0.90
C PHE A 64 -8.93 19.91 -0.66
N GLY A 65 -10.26 19.78 -0.72
CA GLY A 65 -11.18 20.86 -0.34
C GLY A 65 -10.98 21.31 1.11
N TRP A 66 -10.92 20.35 2.04
CA TRP A 66 -10.66 20.60 3.46
C TRP A 66 -9.30 21.25 3.69
N ILE A 67 -8.23 20.72 3.09
CA ILE A 67 -6.87 21.26 3.26
C ILE A 67 -6.76 22.67 2.66
N ASN A 68 -7.31 22.88 1.45
CA ASN A 68 -7.32 24.20 0.80
C ASN A 68 -8.07 25.24 1.64
N SER A 69 -9.18 24.84 2.28
CA SER A 69 -9.96 25.70 3.18
C SER A 69 -9.26 25.95 4.51
N LEU A 70 -8.70 24.91 5.14
CA LEU A 70 -8.04 25.00 6.45
C LEU A 70 -6.79 25.89 6.38
N LEU A 71 -6.02 25.74 5.31
CA LEU A 71 -4.73 26.42 5.16
C LEU A 71 -4.83 27.75 4.40
N ALA A 72 -6.06 28.20 4.07
CA ALA A 72 -6.35 29.40 3.29
C ALA A 72 -5.43 29.57 2.06
N LEU A 73 -5.22 28.47 1.33
CA LEU A 73 -4.26 28.41 0.23
C LEU A 73 -4.67 29.39 -0.88
N ALA A 74 -3.70 30.22 -1.27
CA ALA A 74 -3.85 31.15 -2.37
C ALA A 74 -4.22 30.39 -3.67
N PRO A 75 -4.95 31.02 -4.61
CA PRO A 75 -5.49 30.34 -5.79
C PRO A 75 -4.45 29.59 -6.64
N ASP A 76 -3.22 30.09 -6.66
CA ASP A 76 -2.06 29.53 -7.37
C ASP A 76 -1.46 28.28 -6.69
N ARG A 77 -1.70 28.09 -5.39
CA ARG A 77 -1.14 26.98 -4.59
C ARG A 77 -2.16 25.93 -4.17
N ARG A 78 -3.38 26.01 -4.67
CA ARG A 78 -4.43 25.04 -4.34
C ARG A 78 -4.03 23.64 -4.76
N LEU A 79 -4.20 22.70 -3.85
CA LEU A 79 -4.09 21.28 -4.17
C LEU A 79 -5.17 20.92 -5.18
N THR A 80 -4.75 20.39 -6.32
CA THR A 80 -5.62 19.97 -7.42
C THR A 80 -5.35 18.52 -7.77
N MET A 81 -6.37 17.85 -8.31
CA MET A 81 -6.21 16.48 -8.81
C MET A 81 -5.39 16.48 -10.10
N GLY A 82 -4.61 15.44 -10.28
CA GLY A 82 -3.79 15.29 -11.48
C GLY A 82 -3.07 13.96 -11.48
N MET A 83 -1.95 13.90 -12.18
CA MET A 83 -1.16 12.67 -12.32
C MET A 83 -0.75 12.09 -10.95
N GLY A 84 -0.39 12.95 -9.99
CA GLY A 84 0.01 12.53 -8.65
C GLY A 84 -1.10 11.78 -7.90
N THR A 85 -2.34 12.29 -7.92
CA THR A 85 -3.48 11.61 -7.29
C THR A 85 -3.75 10.27 -7.95
N VAL A 86 -3.65 10.19 -9.29
CA VAL A 86 -3.83 8.93 -10.01
C VAL A 86 -2.77 7.89 -9.61
N ILE A 87 -1.50 8.28 -9.51
CA ILE A 87 -0.41 7.39 -9.07
C ILE A 87 -0.67 6.90 -7.64
N VAL A 88 -1.00 7.81 -6.73
CA VAL A 88 -1.29 7.46 -5.32
C VAL A 88 -2.49 6.53 -5.23
N SER A 89 -3.56 6.76 -6.01
CA SER A 89 -4.72 5.86 -6.09
C SER A 89 -4.31 4.45 -6.50
N HIS A 90 -3.48 4.32 -7.54
CA HIS A 90 -3.02 3.00 -8.02
C HIS A 90 -2.13 2.31 -7.00
N ILE A 91 -1.25 3.05 -6.31
CA ILE A 91 -0.42 2.50 -5.22
C ILE A 91 -1.33 1.97 -4.11
N ALA A 92 -2.27 2.79 -3.62
CA ALA A 92 -3.19 2.43 -2.55
C ALA A 92 -4.04 1.20 -2.90
N PHE A 93 -4.52 1.12 -4.14
CA PHE A 93 -5.27 -0.02 -4.65
C PHE A 93 -4.41 -1.29 -4.73
N SER A 94 -3.13 -1.17 -5.09
CA SER A 94 -2.25 -2.31 -5.34
C SER A 94 -1.66 -2.93 -4.07
N ILE A 95 -1.45 -2.13 -3.01
CA ILE A 95 -0.84 -2.59 -1.75
C ILE A 95 -1.54 -3.84 -1.16
N PRO A 96 -2.88 -3.88 -1.02
CA PRO A 96 -3.58 -5.06 -0.49
C PRO A 96 -3.33 -6.33 -1.30
N PHE A 97 -3.35 -6.23 -2.63
CA PHE A 97 -3.10 -7.37 -3.51
C PHE A 97 -1.67 -7.87 -3.40
N VAL A 98 -0.68 -6.96 -3.44
CA VAL A 98 0.73 -7.36 -3.30
C VAL A 98 0.97 -7.99 -1.93
N THR A 99 0.43 -7.39 -0.87
CA THR A 99 0.56 -7.90 0.50
C THR A 99 0.00 -9.32 0.62
N LEU A 100 -1.21 -9.55 0.08
CA LEU A 100 -1.86 -10.86 0.11
C LEU A 100 -1.05 -11.90 -0.66
N VAL A 101 -0.60 -11.58 -1.87
CA VAL A 101 0.18 -12.50 -2.72
C VAL A 101 1.51 -12.86 -2.05
N VAL A 102 2.27 -11.86 -1.58
CA VAL A 102 3.57 -12.10 -0.93
C VAL A 102 3.38 -12.91 0.35
N ARG A 103 2.40 -12.55 1.18
CA ARG A 103 2.11 -13.29 2.43
C ARG A 103 1.71 -14.75 2.15
N ALA A 104 0.90 -15.00 1.13
CA ALA A 104 0.54 -16.36 0.74
C ALA A 104 1.76 -17.18 0.31
N ARG A 105 2.76 -16.55 -0.32
CA ARG A 105 4.04 -17.20 -0.66
C ARG A 105 4.89 -17.48 0.58
N LEU A 106 4.95 -16.54 1.53
CA LEU A 106 5.69 -16.70 2.79
C LEU A 106 5.10 -17.78 3.69
N HIS A 107 3.78 -17.98 3.68
CA HIS A 107 3.14 -19.05 4.47
C HIS A 107 3.61 -20.45 4.06
N GLY A 108 4.17 -20.62 2.86
CA GLY A 108 4.76 -21.88 2.41
C GLY A 108 6.23 -22.07 2.78
N PHE A 109 6.90 -21.08 3.39
CA PHE A 109 8.29 -21.19 3.81
C PHE A 109 8.41 -21.90 5.15
N ASP A 110 9.41 -22.79 5.27
CA ASP A 110 9.75 -23.41 6.55
C ASP A 110 10.55 -22.42 7.40
N ASN A 111 10.01 -22.03 8.55
CA ASN A 111 10.66 -21.12 9.50
C ASN A 111 12.04 -21.63 9.95
N ARG A 112 12.31 -22.94 9.86
CA ARG A 112 13.62 -23.52 10.20
C ARG A 112 14.75 -23.02 9.28
N LEU A 113 14.44 -22.67 8.04
CA LEU A 113 15.43 -22.08 7.13
C LEU A 113 15.83 -20.67 7.60
N GLU A 114 14.89 -19.92 8.18
CA GLU A 114 15.14 -18.61 8.77
C GLU A 114 16.01 -18.74 10.02
N GLU A 115 15.66 -19.68 10.91
CA GLU A 115 16.45 -20.01 12.11
C GLU A 115 17.88 -20.43 11.76
N ALA A 116 18.07 -21.33 10.78
CA ALA A 116 19.39 -21.78 10.35
C ALA A 116 20.24 -20.66 9.73
N ALA A 117 19.62 -19.71 9.01
CA ALA A 117 20.32 -18.55 8.49
C ALA A 117 20.77 -17.63 9.64
N MET A 118 19.93 -17.44 10.65
CA MET A 118 20.30 -16.68 11.86
C MET A 118 21.43 -17.35 12.64
N ASP A 119 21.43 -18.69 12.73
CA ASP A 119 22.52 -19.46 13.34
C ASP A 119 23.86 -19.28 12.58
N LEU A 120 23.81 -19.06 11.26
CA LEU A 120 24.98 -18.76 10.43
C LEU A 120 25.39 -17.28 10.43
N GLY A 121 24.73 -16.44 11.23
CA GLY A 121 25.07 -15.03 11.42
C GLY A 121 24.24 -14.03 10.62
N ALA A 122 23.16 -14.48 9.95
CA ALA A 122 22.17 -13.56 9.38
C ALA A 122 21.38 -12.86 10.50
N ASN A 123 20.92 -11.63 10.25
CA ASN A 123 19.97 -10.93 11.11
C ASN A 123 18.59 -10.83 10.43
N GLU A 124 17.59 -10.31 11.15
CA GLU A 124 16.20 -10.19 10.66
C GLU A 124 16.04 -9.41 9.34
N LEU A 125 17.01 -8.57 8.96
CA LEU A 125 17.01 -7.84 7.68
C LEU A 125 17.60 -8.65 6.53
N THR A 126 18.50 -9.58 6.83
CA THR A 126 19.19 -10.41 5.84
C THR A 126 18.60 -11.82 5.72
N THR A 127 17.56 -12.14 6.49
CA THR A 127 16.79 -13.39 6.44
C THR A 127 15.50 -13.22 5.66
#